data_AF-A0A3T0KND3-F1
#
_entry.id   AF-A0A3T0KND3-F1
#
_cell.length_a   1.000
_cell.length_b   1.000
_cell.length_c   1.000
_cell.angle_alpha   90.00
_cell.angle_beta   90.00
_cell.angle_gamma   90.00
#
_symmetry.space_group_name_H-M   'P 1'
#
loop_
_entity.id
_entity.type
_entity.pdbx_description
1 polymer ?
#
loop_
_entity_poly.entity_id
_entity_poly.type
_entity_poly.pdbx_seq_one_letter_code
_entity_poly.pdbx_strand_id
1 'polypeptide(L)' 'MDDIRSINYLISILLVTGLLLLLTDVKAYKNAGLKKERKVTLILGWTHLSLSIILTLTAWVYRTWIW' A
#
# COMPACT_ATOMS: atom_id res chain seq x y z
N MET A 1 17.47 -15.77 5.21
CA MET A 1 17.14 -14.80 6.30
C MET A 1 16.93 -13.39 5.73
N ASP A 2 17.49 -13.08 4.56
CA ASP A 2 17.38 -11.78 3.88
C ASP A 2 16.05 -11.56 3.14
N ASP A 3 15.37 -12.63 2.72
CA ASP A 3 14.10 -12.53 1.97
C ASP A 3 12.96 -11.97 2.84
N ILE A 4 12.87 -12.40 4.11
CA ILE A 4 11.84 -11.95 5.05
C ILE A 4 12.04 -10.46 5.41
N ARG A 5 13.30 -10.02 5.56
CA ARG A 5 13.61 -8.59 5.76
C ARG A 5 13.21 -7.76 4.54
N SER A 6 13.49 -8.26 3.34
CA SER A 6 13.14 -7.60 2.08
C SER A 6 11.61 -7.48 1.91
N ILE A 7 10.86 -8.52 2.29
CA ILE A 7 9.39 -8.51 2.30
C ILE A 7 8.83 -7.48 3.28
N ASN A 8 9.35 -7.43 4.51
CA ASN A 8 8.89 -6.45 5.51
C ASN A 8 9.19 -5.00 5.11
N TYR A 9 10.34 -4.78 4.45
CA TYR A 9 10.68 -3.48 3.89
C TYR A 9 9.72 -3.08 2.76
N LEU A 10 9.42 -4.01 1.85
CA LEU A 10 8.45 -3.81 0.76
C LEU A 10 7.04 -3.49 1.31
N ILE A 11 6.58 -4.23 2.32
CA ILE A 11 5.29 -3.98 2.99
C ILE A 11 5.25 -2.55 3.54
N SER A 12 6.34 -2.11 4.20
CA SER A 12 6.43 -0.78 4.79
C SER A 12 6.37 0.31 3.73
N ILE A 13 7.09 0.16 2.61
CA ILE A 13 7.03 1.09 1.48
C ILE A 13 5.63 1.16 0.89
N LEU A 14 4.99 0.02 0.66
CA LEU A 14 3.64 -0.05 0.10
C LEU A 14 2.63 0.65 1.03
N LEU A 15 2.72 0.41 2.34
CA LEU A 15 1.88 1.08 3.33
C LEU A 15 2.06 2.60 3.33
N VAL A 16 3.31 3.06 3.45
CA VAL A 16 3.63 4.49 3.54
C VAL A 16 3.24 5.20 2.25
N THR A 17 3.56 4.62 1.09
CA THR A 17 3.22 5.19 -0.22
C THR A 17 1.70 5.23 -0.43
N GLY A 18 1.00 4.14 -0.10
CA GLY A 18 -0.45 4.09 -0.18
C GLY A 18 -1.13 5.14 0.69
N LEU A 19 -0.65 5.32 1.92
CA LEU A 19 -1.14 6.36 2.83
C LEU A 19 -0.85 7.77 2.32
N LEU A 20 0.37 8.02 1.83
CA LEU A 20 0.73 9.32 1.24
C LEU A 20 -0.20 9.67 0.09
N LEU A 21 -0.38 8.78 -0.89
CA LEU A 21 -1.29 9.01 -2.02
C LEU A 21 -2.71 9.39 -1.57
N LEU A 22 -3.24 8.71 -0.55
CA LEU A 22 -4.59 8.97 -0.04
C LEU A 22 -4.69 10.28 0.76
N LEU A 23 -3.63 10.68 1.48
CA LEU A 23 -3.64 11.85 2.36
C LEU A 23 -3.24 13.14 1.64
N THR A 24 -2.22 13.09 0.78
CA THR A 24 -1.68 14.26 0.07
C THR A 24 -2.34 14.40 -1.30
N ASP A 25 -2.13 13.42 -2.17
CA ASP A 25 -2.42 13.54 -3.60
C ASP A 25 -3.93 13.60 -3.87
N VAL A 26 -4.73 12.73 -3.22
CA VAL A 26 -6.19 12.78 -3.35
C VAL A 26 -6.74 14.15 -2.90
N LYS A 27 -6.17 14.75 -1.86
CA LYS A 27 -6.58 16.07 -1.37
C LYS A 27 -6.15 17.17 -2.34
N ALA A 28 -4.94 17.09 -2.86
CA ALA A 28 -4.43 18.02 -3.87
C ALA A 28 -5.29 18.00 -5.15
N TYR A 29 -5.57 16.81 -5.69
CA TYR A 29 -6.40 16.65 -6.89
C TYR A 29 -7.86 17.05 -6.65
N LYS A 30 -8.38 16.83 -5.44
CA LYS A 30 -9.71 17.35 -5.05
C LYS A 30 -9.74 18.88 -5.09
N ASN A 31 -8.74 19.53 -4.51
CA ASN A 31 -8.66 21.00 -4.46
C ASN A 31 -8.43 21.62 -5.85
N ALA A 32 -7.72 20.93 -6.73
CA ALA A 32 -7.48 21.35 -8.12
C ALA A 32 -8.66 21.03 -9.08
N GLY A 33 -9.74 20.38 -8.61
CA GLY A 33 -10.87 20.00 -9.47
C GLY A 33 -10.57 18.86 -10.45
N LEU A 34 -9.44 18.17 -10.29
CA LEU A 34 -8.94 17.11 -11.17
C LEU A 34 -9.60 15.76 -10.85
N LYS A 35 -10.82 15.56 -11.35
CA LYS A 35 -11.66 14.39 -11.02
C LYS A 35 -11.08 13.05 -11.50
N LYS A 36 -10.43 13.02 -12.67
CA LYS A 36 -9.91 11.78 -13.26
C LYS A 36 -8.68 11.30 -12.50
N GLU A 37 -7.75 12.21 -12.27
CA GLU A 37 -6.49 12.04 -11.55
C GLU A 37 -6.79 11.61 -10.12
N ARG A 38 -7.71 12.31 -9.44
CA ARG A 38 -8.17 11.92 -8.10
C ARG A 38 -8.69 10.48 -8.05
N LYS A 39 -9.48 10.05 -9.04
CA LYS A 39 -10.02 8.68 -9.08
C LYS A 39 -8.90 7.65 -9.26
N VAL A 40 -7.94 7.92 -10.16
CA VAL A 40 -6.78 7.06 -10.37
C VAL A 40 -5.94 6.97 -9.09
N THR A 41 -5.65 8.10 -8.43
CA THR A 41 -4.89 8.14 -7.18
C THR A 41 -5.60 7.41 -6.04
N LEU A 42 -6.93 7.52 -5.93
CA LEU A 42 -7.71 6.74 -4.97
C LEU A 42 -7.53 5.24 -5.21
N ILE A 43 -7.65 4.79 -6.47
CA ILE A 43 -7.44 3.38 -6.83
C ILE A 43 -6.01 2.96 -6.48
N LEU A 44 -5.00 3.75 -6.87
CA LEU A 44 -3.60 3.44 -6.59
C LEU A 44 -3.31 3.34 -5.09
N GLY A 45 -3.80 4.29 -4.30
CA GLY A 45 -3.62 4.30 -2.84
C GLY A 45 -4.27 3.09 -2.18
N TRP A 46 -5.51 2.76 -2.54
CA TRP A 46 -6.19 1.56 -2.04
C TRP A 46 -5.54 0.26 -2.50
N THR A 47 -5.00 0.20 -3.73
CA THR A 47 -4.25 -0.96 -4.22
C THR A 47 -2.98 -1.17 -3.39
N HIS A 48 -2.21 -0.11 -3.11
CA HIS A 48 -1.01 -0.20 -2.26
C HIS A 48 -1.35 -0.68 -0.85
N LEU A 49 -2.41 -0.14 -0.24
CA LEU A 49 -2.89 -0.58 1.07
C LEU A 49 -3.30 -2.06 1.03
N SER A 50 -4.09 -2.46 0.04
CA SER A 50 -4.57 -3.84 -0.10
C SER A 50 -3.43 -4.82 -0.29
N LEU A 51 -2.44 -4.49 -1.14
CA LEU A 51 -1.25 -5.31 -1.34
C LEU A 51 -0.45 -5.49 -0.05
N SER A 52 -0.26 -4.40 0.70
CA SER A 52 0.47 -4.46 1.97
C SER A 52 -0.21 -5.38 3.00
N ILE A 53 -1.55 -5.36 3.06
CA ILE A 53 -2.34 -6.22 3.94
C ILE A 53 -2.22 -7.67 3.49
N ILE A 54 -2.36 -7.95 2.19
CA ILE A 54 -2.24 -9.30 1.64
C ILE A 54 -0.85 -9.87 1.92
N LEU A 55 0.23 -9.14 1.64
CA LEU A 55 1.58 -9.60 1.92
C LEU A 55 1.80 -9.89 3.41
N THR A 56 1.28 -9.03 4.29
CA THR A 56 1.38 -9.22 5.74
C THR A 56 0.66 -10.49 6.18
N LEU A 57 -0.56 -10.73 5.68
CA LEU A 57 -1.32 -11.95 5.95
C LEU A 57 -0.62 -13.20 5.42
N THR A 58 -0.10 -13.16 4.19
CA THR A 58 0.65 -14.27 3.60
C THR A 58 1.90 -14.60 4.41
N ALA A 59 2.67 -13.59 4.82
CA ALA A 59 3.86 -13.79 5.66
C ALA A 59 3.49 -14.36 7.04
N TRP A 60 2.39 -13.91 7.63
CA TRP A 60 1.89 -14.43 8.90
C TRP A 60 1.43 -15.89 8.80
N VAL A 61 0.67 -16.23 7.75
CA VAL A 61 0.22 -17.62 7.49
C VAL A 61 1.43 -18.53 7.28
N TYR A 62 2.39 -18.10 6.45
CA TYR A 62 3.62 -18.87 6.20
C TYR A 62 4.37 -19.17 7.50
N ARG A 63 4.56 -18.16 8.36
CA ARG A 63 5.26 -18.31 9.66
C ARG A 63 4.48 -19.13 10.70
N THR A 64 3.16 -19.26 10.56
CA THR A 64 2.33 -19.93 11.57
C THR A 64 2.05 -21.39 11.22
N TRP A 65 1.88 -21.67 9.93
CA TRP A 65 1.36 -22.96 9.46
C TRP A 65 2.38 -23.79 8.66
N ILE A 66 3.40 -23.17 8.07
CA ILE A 66 4.37 -23.86 7.20
C ILE A 66 5.72 -24.05 7.90
N TRP A 67 6.19 -23.00 8.57
CA TRP A 67 7.40 -23.03 9.38
C TRP A 67 7.04 -23.05 10.86
#